data_AF-A0A355RYS3-F1
#
_entry.id   AF-A0A355RYS3-F1
#
_cell.length_a   1.000
_cell.length_b   1.000
_cell.length_c   1.000
_cell.angle_alpha   90.00
_cell.angle_beta   90.00
_cell.angle_gamma   90.00
#
_symmetry.space_group_name_H-M   'P 1'
#
loop_
_entity.id
_entity.type
_entity.pdbx_description
1 polymer ?
#
loop_
_entity_poly.entity_id
_entity_poly.type
_entity_poly.pdbx_seq_one_letter_code
_entity_poly.pdbx_strand_id
1 'polypeptide(L)' 'VDSLVGQQEIVIKPLGKSLKGLKQYVGSTILGDGRVTLILDIVSIISER' A
#
# COMPACT_ATOMS: atom_id res chain seq x y z
N VAL A 1 13.53 9.70 9.73
CA VAL A 1 13.25 8.24 9.63
C VAL A 1 14.15 7.57 10.62
N ASP A 2 13.57 6.91 11.62
CA ASP A 2 14.32 6.59 12.83
C ASP A 2 14.69 5.10 12.91
N SER A 3 14.03 4.23 12.12
CA SER A 3 14.41 2.83 11.92
C SER A 3 13.56 2.12 10.86
N LEU A 4 14.13 1.13 10.16
CA LEU A 4 13.35 0.18 9.37
C LEU A 4 12.73 -0.87 10.30
N VAL A 5 11.40 -0.99 10.28
CA VAL A 5 10.67 -1.97 11.11
C VAL A 5 10.80 -3.41 10.57
N GLY A 6 11.01 -3.56 9.26
CA GLY A 6 11.27 -4.85 8.62
C GLY A 6 11.20 -4.77 7.09
N GLN A 7 11.64 -5.83 6.41
CA GLN A 7 11.53 -6.01 4.97
C GLN A 7 10.91 -7.38 4.69
N GLN A 8 9.95 -7.43 3.76
CA GLN A 8 9.27 -8.66 3.36
C GLN A 8 8.89 -8.59 1.87
N GLU A 9 8.86 -9.75 1.22
CA GLU A 9 8.27 -9.87 -0.11
C GLU A 9 6.77 -10.08 0.02
N ILE A 10 5.99 -9.38 -0.81
CA ILE A 10 4.53 -9.43 -0.77
C ILE A 10 3.95 -9.56 -2.17
N VAL A 11 2.72 -10.08 -2.25
CA VAL A 11 1.93 -10.05 -3.48
C VAL A 11 0.99 -8.85 -3.44
N ILE A 12 1.06 -8.02 -4.47
CA ILE A 12 0.15 -6.89 -4.65
C ILE A 12 -1.16 -7.39 -5.27
N LYS A 13 -2.28 -7.05 -4.63
CA LYS A 13 -3.64 -7.26 -5.14
C LYS A 13 -4.22 -5.91 -5.57
N PRO A 14 -4.96 -5.84 -6.70
CA PRO A 14 -5.62 -4.61 -7.11
C PRO A 14 -6.62 -4.12 -6.06
N LEU A 15 -6.76 -2.81 -5.92
CA LEU A 15 -7.78 -2.21 -5.06
C LEU A 15 -9.18 -2.57 -5.56
N GLY A 16 -10.08 -2.84 -4.61
CA GLY A 16 -11.49 -3.07 -4.90
C GLY A 16 -12.17 -1.82 -5.48
N LYS A 17 -13.34 -2.00 -6.11
CA LYS A 17 -14.09 -0.93 -6.78
C LYS A 17 -14.31 0.31 -5.91
N SER A 18 -14.59 0.11 -4.62
CA SER A 18 -14.84 1.20 -3.67
C SER A 18 -13.60 2.07 -3.38
N LEU A 19 -12.40 1.55 -3.64
CA LEU A 19 -11.12 2.22 -3.34
C LEU A 19 -10.39 2.69 -4.61
N LYS A 20 -11.00 2.51 -5.80
CA LYS A 20 -10.39 2.83 -7.10
C LYS A 20 -10.03 4.31 -7.27
N GLY A 21 -10.63 5.22 -6.48
CA GLY A 21 -10.36 6.66 -6.53
C GLY A 21 -9.10 7.09 -5.76
N LEU A 22 -8.50 6.21 -4.95
CA LEU A 22 -7.38 6.57 -4.09
C LEU A 22 -6.06 6.43 -4.86
N LYS A 23 -5.60 7.53 -5.47
CA LYS A 23 -4.39 7.58 -6.29
C LYS A 23 -3.11 7.37 -5.49
N GLN A 24 -3.17 7.59 -4.17
CA GLN A 24 -2.05 7.48 -3.24
C GLN A 24 -1.66 6.02 -2.93
N TYR A 25 -2.39 5.04 -3.47
CA TYR A 25 -2.15 3.63 -3.20
C TYR A 25 -2.06 2.82 -4.49
N VAL A 26 -1.06 1.93 -4.56
CA VAL A 26 -0.85 1.02 -5.70
C VAL A 26 -1.77 -0.21 -5.62
N GLY A 27 -2.12 -0.63 -4.41
CA GLY A 27 -2.82 -1.87 -4.18
C GLY A 27 -3.01 -2.20 -2.71
N SER A 28 -3.44 -3.42 -2.44
CA SER A 28 -3.47 -4.01 -1.10
C SER A 28 -2.74 -5.35 -1.08
N THR A 29 -2.42 -5.82 0.11
CA THR A 29 -1.94 -7.19 0.33
C THR A 29 -2.61 -7.79 1.56
N ILE A 30 -2.50 -9.10 1.71
CA ILE A 30 -2.92 -9.83 2.90
C ILE A 30 -1.65 -10.38 3.54
N LEU A 31 -1.37 -9.97 4.77
CA LEU A 31 -0.22 -10.45 5.53
C LEU A 31 -0.46 -11.88 6.02
N GLY A 32 0.60 -12.56 6.47
CA GLY A 32 0.51 -13.93 7.00
C GLY A 32 -0.41 -14.09 8.22
N ASP A 33 -0.71 -13.00 8.93
CA ASP A 33 -1.66 -12.94 10.05
C ASP A 33 -3.10 -12.64 9.61
N GLY A 34 -3.35 -12.54 8.29
CA GLY A 34 -4.66 -12.27 7.71
C GLY A 34 -5.04 -10.79 7.64
N ARG A 35 -4.19 -9.87 8.11
CA ARG A 35 -4.49 -8.44 8.02
C ARG A 35 -4.36 -7.93 6.60
N VAL A 36 -5.37 -7.16 6.18
CA VAL A 36 -5.34 -6.42 4.92
C VAL A 36 -4.56 -5.13 5.11
N THR A 37 -3.53 -4.93 4.29
CA THR A 37 -2.66 -3.74 4.34
C THR A 37 -2.66 -3.04 2.99
N LEU A 38 -2.71 -1.71 2.98
CA LEU A 38 -2.59 -0.91 1.76
C LEU A 38 -1.12 -0.65 1.42
N ILE A 39 -0.82 -0.60 0.13
CA ILE A 39 0.51 -0.33 -0.40
C ILE A 39 0.52 1.09 -0.95
N LEU A 40 1.36 1.92 -0.35
CA LEU A 40 1.44 3.34 -0.60
C LEU A 40 2.25 3.64 -1.87
N ASP A 41 1.74 4.54 -2.72
CA ASP A 41 2.51 5.15 -3.80
C ASP A 41 3.13 6.46 -3.31
N ILE A 42 4.44 6.42 -3.05
CA ILE A 42 5.18 7.58 -2.56
C ILE A 42 5.18 8.72 -3.59
N VAL A 43 5.27 8.41 -4.89
CA VAL A 43 5.30 9.43 -5.95
C VAL A 43 3.98 10.20 -5.98
N SER A 44 2.86 9.48 -5.89
CA SER A 44 1.53 10.10 -5.84
C SER A 44 1.36 10.97 -4.60
N ILE A 45 1.93 10.60 -3.46
CA ILE A 45 1.84 11.39 -2.21
C ILE A 45 2.67 12.66 -2.26
N ILE A 46 3.94 12.57 -2.69
CA ILE A 46 4.78 13.78 -2.77
C ILE A 46 4.33 14.76 -3.85
N SER A 47 3.56 14.26 -4.83
CA SER A 47 3.00 15.06 -5.92
C SER A 47 1.62 15.62 -5.59
N GLU A 48 1.01 15.20 -4.48
CA GLU A 48 -0.24 15.73 -3.98
C GLU A 48 0.03 17.15 -3.47
N ARG A 49 -0.51 18.14 -4.20
CA ARG A 49 -0.39 19.57 -3.89
C ARG A 49 -1.53 20.06 -3.02
#